data_AF-A0A2H0SUR5-F1
#
_entry.id   AF-A0A2H0SUR5-F1
#
_cell.length_a   1.000
_cell.length_b   1.000
_cell.length_c   1.000
_cell.angle_alpha   90.00
_cell.angle_beta   90.00
_cell.angle_gamma   90.00
#
_symmetry.space_group_name_H-M   'P 1'
#
loop_
_entity.id
_entity.type
_entity.pdbx_description
1 polymer ?
#
loop_
_entity_poly.entity_id
_entity_poly.type
_entity_poly.pdbx_seq_one_letter_code
_entity_poly.pdbx_strand_id
1 'polypeptide(L)'
;MYKIIIYFISFSLLTALIVGNIFVSGSLSTSGEDLRQLEQQKQELVEANAELKGVILHSTSLSSLQEKADALGYQRPVKVMALDIPTQTVAYNP
;
A
#
# COMPACT_ATOMS: atom_id res chain seq x y z
N MET A 1 16.22 -43.95 -43.35
CA MET A 1 17.15 -43.09 -42.60
C MET A 1 16.62 -41.65 -42.45
N TYR A 2 16.26 -40.96 -43.55
CA TYR A 2 15.75 -39.57 -43.50
C TYR A 2 14.52 -39.35 -42.60
N LYS A 3 13.57 -40.31 -42.56
CA LYS A 3 12.38 -40.21 -41.70
C LYS A 3 12.72 -40.13 -40.21
N ILE A 4 13.71 -40.92 -39.76
CA ILE A 4 14.15 -40.93 -38.35
C ILE A 4 14.80 -39.59 -37.98
N ILE A 5 15.58 -39.00 -38.89
CA ILE A 5 16.21 -37.70 -38.68
C ILE A 5 15.13 -36.60 -38.58
N ILE A 6 14.11 -36.63 -39.46
CA ILE A 6 12.99 -35.68 -39.41
C ILE A 6 12.23 -35.79 -38.09
N TYR A 7 11.98 -37.01 -37.60
CA TYR A 7 11.34 -37.20 -36.30
C TYR A 7 12.18 -36.63 -35.15
N PHE A 8 13.49 -36.87 -35.14
CA PHE A 8 14.38 -36.29 -34.13
C PHE A 8 14.41 -34.76 -34.15
N ILE A 9 14.44 -34.15 -35.33
CA ILE A 9 14.40 -32.69 -35.47
C ILE A 9 13.06 -32.14 -34.98
N SER A 10 11.93 -32.76 -35.37
CA SER A 10 10.61 -32.33 -34.89
C SER A 10 10.46 -32.46 -33.39
N PHE A 11 10.99 -33.52 -32.79
CA PHE A 11 10.95 -33.76 -31.34
C PHE A 11 11.82 -32.75 -30.58
N SER A 12 13.03 -32.47 -31.08
CA SER A 12 13.90 -31.44 -30.52
C SER A 12 13.25 -30.06 -30.60
N LEU A 13 12.61 -29.73 -31.73
CA LEU A 13 11.95 -28.44 -31.92
C LEU A 13 10.74 -28.28 -30.99
N LEU A 14 9.94 -29.34 -30.84
CA LEU A 14 8.79 -29.36 -29.93
C LEU A 14 9.25 -29.16 -28.48
N THR A 15 10.32 -29.84 -28.07
CA THR A 15 10.87 -29.74 -26.72
C THR A 15 11.38 -28.33 -26.44
N ALA A 16 12.11 -27.72 -27.39
CA ALA A 16 12.58 -26.33 -27.27
C ALA A 16 11.41 -25.34 -27.13
N LEU A 17 10.32 -25.54 -27.87
CA LEU A 17 9.14 -24.69 -27.81
C LEU A 17 8.41 -24.77 -26.45
N ILE A 18 8.33 -25.96 -25.87
CA ILE A 18 7.72 -26.18 -24.54
C ILE A 18 8.56 -25.50 -23.45
N VAL A 19 9.87 -25.74 -23.45
CA VAL A 19 10.78 -25.15 -22.44
C VAL A 19 10.79 -23.62 -22.54
N GLY A 20 10.81 -23.08 -23.76
CA GLY A 20 10.73 -21.63 -23.98
C GLY A 20 9.44 -21.02 -23.45
N ASN A 21 8.29 -21.66 -23.69
CA ASN A 21 7.00 -21.19 -23.18
C ASN A 21 6.93 -21.19 -21.65
N ILE A 22 7.45 -22.24 -21.00
CA ILE A 22 7.48 -22.33 -19.53
C ILE A 22 8.33 -21.20 -18.95
N PHE A 23 9.49 -20.93 -19.55
CA PHE A 23 10.38 -19.87 -19.07
C PHE A 23 9.75 -18.48 -19.21
N VAL A 24 9.15 -18.18 -20.36
CA VAL A 24 8.46 -16.90 -20.60
C VAL A 24 7.25 -16.76 -19.68
N SER A 25 6.45 -17.80 -19.52
CA SER A 25 5.26 -17.77 -18.65
C SER A 25 5.64 -17.59 -17.18
N GLY A 26 6.68 -18.28 -16.72
CA GLY A 26 7.20 -18.13 -15.36
C GLY A 26 7.73 -16.72 -15.10
N SER A 27 8.58 -16.20 -16.00
CA SER A 27 9.11 -14.84 -15.88
C SER A 27 8.00 -13.79 -15.90
N LEU A 28 7.01 -13.94 -16.78
CA LEU A 28 5.90 -12.99 -16.90
C LEU A 28 5.00 -13.01 -15.65
N SER A 29 4.78 -14.19 -15.07
CA SER A 29 3.99 -14.35 -13.85
C SER A 29 4.68 -13.70 -12.64
N THR A 30 6.01 -13.92 -12.49
CA THR A 30 6.81 -13.26 -11.45
C THR A 30 6.83 -11.74 -11.64
N SER A 31 7.09 -11.25 -12.85
CA SER A 31 7.10 -9.81 -13.12
C SER A 31 5.74 -9.16 -12.87
N GLY A 32 4.64 -9.84 -13.19
CA GLY A 32 3.29 -9.37 -12.89
C GLY A 32 3.02 -9.25 -11.39
N GLU A 33 3.48 -10.23 -10.60
CA GLU A 33 3.35 -10.19 -9.14
C GLU A 33 4.24 -9.11 -8.51
N ASP A 34 5.47 -8.94 -8.99
CA ASP A 34 6.38 -7.88 -8.53
C ASP A 34 5.78 -6.48 -8.81
N LEU A 35 5.22 -6.28 -10.00
CA LEU A 35 4.50 -5.06 -10.37
C LEU A 35 3.30 -4.80 -9.45
N ARG A 36 2.53 -5.85 -9.15
CA ARG A 36 1.38 -5.75 -8.25
C ARG A 36 1.80 -5.37 -6.84
N GLN A 37 2.86 -5.98 -6.31
CA GLN A 37 3.42 -5.64 -5.00
C GLN A 37 3.94 -4.21 -4.96
N LEU A 38 4.63 -3.77 -6.01
CA LEU A 38 5.17 -2.41 -6.09
C LEU A 38 4.05 -1.35 -6.12
N GLU A 39 2.95 -1.61 -6.84
CA GLU A 39 1.80 -0.71 -6.87
C GLU A 39 1.08 -0.67 -5.52
N GLN A 40 0.96 -1.81 -4.82
CA GLN A 40 0.40 -1.85 -3.45
C GLN A 40 1.26 -1.02 -2.48
N GLN A 41 2.58 -1.22 -2.48
CA GLN A 41 3.49 -0.44 -1.61
C GLN A 41 3.40 1.05 -1.92
N LYS A 42 3.36 1.44 -3.19
CA LYS A 42 3.19 2.83 -3.58
C LYS A 42 1.89 3.42 -3.04
N GLN A 43 0.79 2.67 -3.12
CA GLN A 43 -0.50 3.12 -2.60
C GLN A 43 -0.47 3.31 -1.07
N GLU A 44 0.11 2.37 -0.33
CA GLU A 44 0.32 2.47 1.11
C GLU A 44 1.16 3.70 1.49
N LEU A 45 2.26 3.94 0.78
CA LEU A 45 3.11 5.12 1.01
C LEU A 45 2.39 6.44 0.72
N VAL A 46 1.54 6.49 -0.30
CA VAL A 46 0.73 7.67 -0.62
C VAL A 46 -0.30 7.93 0.47
N GLU A 47 -0.97 6.88 0.95
CA GLU A 47 -1.95 6.97 2.03
C GLU A 47 -1.30 7.43 3.33
N ALA A 48 -0.18 6.83 3.72
CA ALA A 48 0.60 7.26 4.88
C ALA A 48 1.07 8.71 4.77
N ASN A 49 1.48 9.16 3.58
CA ASN A 49 1.88 10.56 3.36
C ASN A 49 0.68 11.52 3.52
N ALA A 50 -0.50 11.12 3.04
CA ALA A 50 -1.72 11.90 3.20
C ALA A 50 -2.12 12.00 4.68
N GLU A 51 -2.05 10.89 5.42
CA GLU A 51 -2.31 10.85 6.87
C GLU A 51 -1.35 11.77 7.64
N LEU A 52 -0.04 11.63 7.41
CA LEU A 52 1.00 12.46 8.03
C LEU A 52 0.78 13.95 7.74
N LYS A 53 0.42 14.30 6.50
CA LYS A 53 0.05 15.69 6.15
C LYS A 53 -1.18 16.18 6.92
N GLY A 54 -2.18 15.33 7.10
CA GLY A 54 -3.34 15.63 7.94
C GLY A 54 -2.95 15.92 9.39
N VAL A 55 -2.09 15.09 9.98
CA VAL A 55 -1.57 15.26 11.35
C VAL A 55 -0.76 16.56 11.47
N ILE A 56 0.09 16.87 10.50
CA ILE A 56 0.88 18.12 10.47
C ILE A 56 -0.04 19.33 10.38
N LEU A 57 -1.05 19.30 9.50
CA LEU A 57 -2.01 20.40 9.37
C LEU A 57 -2.78 20.61 10.67
N HIS A 58 -3.28 19.53 11.29
CA HIS A 58 -3.98 19.62 12.57
C HIS A 58 -3.09 20.18 13.68
N SER A 59 -1.83 19.73 13.76
CA SER A 59 -0.85 20.23 14.73
C SER A 59 -0.50 21.70 14.48
N THR A 60 -0.38 22.10 13.22
CA THR A 60 -0.12 23.50 12.83
C THR A 60 -1.32 24.38 13.14
N SER A 61 -2.55 23.91 12.88
CA SER A 61 -3.78 24.62 13.26
C SER A 61 -3.85 24.84 14.77
N LEU A 62 -3.55 23.81 15.58
CA LEU A 62 -3.48 23.94 17.04
C LEU A 62 -2.38 24.92 17.47
N SER A 63 -1.19 24.85 16.87
CA SER A 63 -0.09 25.78 17.16
C SER A 63 -0.45 27.23 16.81
N SER A 64 -1.12 27.46 15.67
CA SER A 64 -1.56 28.79 15.25
C SER A 64 -2.67 29.35 16.14
N LEU A 65 -3.53 28.47 16.67
CA LEU A 65 -4.58 28.84 17.61
C LEU A 65 -3.97 29.20 18.98
N GLN A 66 -2.98 28.43 19.43
CA GLN A 66 -2.20 28.70 20.64
C GLN A 66 -1.50 30.06 20.54
N GLU A 67 -0.85 30.35 19.41
CA GLU A 67 -0.15 31.62 19.18
C GLU A 67 -1.11 32.81 19.19
N LYS A 68 -2.28 32.68 18.55
CA LYS A 68 -3.33 33.72 18.60
C LYS A 68 -3.92 33.88 20.01
N ALA A 69 -4.10 32.80 20.75
CA ALA A 69 -4.59 32.85 22.13
C ALA A 69 -3.57 33.54 23.06
N ASP A 70 -2.29 33.21 22.94
CA ASP A 70 -1.19 33.85 23.68
C ASP A 70 -1.11 35.36 23.31
N ALA A 71 -1.26 35.72 22.02
CA ALA A 71 -1.27 37.12 21.56
C ALA A 71 -2.49 37.92 22.06
N LEU A 72 -3.62 37.26 22.28
CA LEU A 72 -4.83 37.85 22.87
C LEU A 72 -4.81 37.86 24.41
N GLY A 73 -3.72 37.40 25.03
CA GLY A 73 -3.55 37.39 26.49
C GLY A 73 -4.32 36.28 27.22
N TYR A 74 -4.83 35.28 26.50
CA TYR A 74 -5.45 34.11 27.14
C TYR A 74 -4.38 33.30 27.87
N GLN A 75 -4.58 33.05 29.16
CA GLN A 75 -3.69 32.20 29.95
C GLN A 75 -3.81 30.74 29.50
N ARG A 76 -2.67 30.04 29.40
CA ARG A 76 -2.63 28.63 29.01
C ARG A 76 -3.48 27.79 29.97
N PRO A 77 -4.36 26.90 29.47
CA PRO A 77 -5.20 26.08 30.34
C PRO A 77 -4.31 25.15 31.17
N VAL A 78 -4.27 25.38 32.49
CA VAL A 78 -3.46 24.64 33.48
C VAL A 78 -4.01 23.21 33.71
N LYS A 79 -5.21 22.91 33.21
CA LYS A 79 -5.88 21.63 33.42
C LYS A 79 -6.73 21.25 32.22
N VAL A 80 -6.24 20.30 31.41
CA VAL A 80 -7.05 19.62 30.40
C VAL A 80 -7.93 18.62 31.14
N MET A 81 -9.21 18.95 31.35
CA MET A 81 -10.16 17.96 31.84
C MET A 81 -10.49 17.03 30.69
N ALA A 82 -9.96 15.80 30.73
CA ALA A 82 -10.45 14.73 29.87
C ALA A 82 -11.91 14.48 30.26
N LEU A 83 -12.84 14.89 29.39
CA LEU A 83 -14.21 14.44 29.45
C LEU A 83 -14.18 12.96 29.07
N ASP A 84 -14.21 12.09 30.08
CA ASP A 84 -14.45 10.67 29.90
C ASP A 84 -15.92 10.54 29.49
N ILE A 85 -16.17 10.58 28.18
CA ILE A 85 -17.50 10.34 27.62
C ILE A 85 -17.66 8.83 27.61
N PRO A 86 -18.51 8.24 28.48
CA PRO A 86 -18.74 6.81 28.47
C PRO A 86 -19.29 6.45 27.09
N THR A 87 -18.56 5.63 26.35
CA THR A 87 -18.99 5.01 25.11
C THR A 87 -20.19 4.14 25.47
N GLN A 88 -21.40 4.67 25.29
CA GLN A 88 -22.59 3.84 25.27
C GLN A 88 -22.45 2.91 24.07
N THR A 89 -22.13 1.65 24.36
CA THR A 89 -22.19 0.55 23.40
C THR A 89 -23.61 0.46 22.87
N VAL A 90 -23.84 0.95 21.66
CA VAL A 90 -25.07 0.67 20.93
C VAL A 90 -25.02 -0.82 20.60
N ALA A 91 -25.76 -1.62 21.35
CA ALA A 91 -25.89 -3.05 21.11
C ALA A 91 -26.47 -3.27 19.70
N TYR A 92 -25.65 -3.82 18.81
CA TYR A 92 -26.11 -4.38 17.55
C TYR A 92 -26.88 -5.67 17.87
N ASN A 93 -28.19 -5.63 17.70
CA ASN A 93 -29.05 -6.82 17.74
C ASN A 93 -29.11 -7.39 16.30
N PRO A 94 -28.73 -8.65 16.07
CA PRO A 94 -28.66 -9.26 14.75
C PRO A 94 -30.01 -9.31 14.02
#